data_AF-A0A382N2C9-F1
#
_entry.id   AF-A0A382N2C9-F1
#
_cell.length_a   1.000
_cell.length_b   1.000
_cell.length_c   1.000
_cell.angle_alpha   90.00
_cell.angle_beta   90.00
_cell.angle_gamma   90.00
#
_symmetry.space_group_name_H-M   'P 1'
#
loop_
_entity.id
_entity.type
_entity.pdbx_description
1 polymer ?
#
loop_
_entity_poly.entity_id
_entity_poly.type
_entity_poly.pdbx_seq_one_letter_code
_entity_poly.pdbx_strand_id
1 'polypeptide(L)'
;MSRKNKAPVRIHYPDAKYQSLILSKFINFIMYDGNKSKAEKIIYSALDQIEKKTKEDPIKIFNDAIYNIRPNLEVRSRRVGGATYQVPVEVKTKRSQTLALKWLLEASRKRKNKTMSEKIFNELMDASQRKGAAIKKRED
;
A
#
# COMPACT_ATOMS: atom_id res chain seq x y z
N MET A 1 1.96 24.50 -8.04
CA MET A 1 1.94 23.75 -9.32
C MET A 1 1.31 24.65 -10.37
N SER A 2 1.96 24.87 -11.51
CA SER A 2 1.40 25.68 -12.59
C SER A 2 0.48 24.82 -13.47
N ARG A 3 -0.60 25.40 -14.01
CA ARG A 3 -1.46 24.73 -15.01
C ARG A 3 -0.66 24.31 -16.26
N LYS A 4 0.44 25.01 -16.56
CA LYS A 4 1.29 24.75 -17.73
C LYS A 4 2.43 23.76 -17.48
N ASN A 5 3.08 23.81 -16.31
CA ASN A 5 4.31 23.06 -16.05
C ASN A 5 4.08 21.91 -15.06
N LYS A 6 4.41 20.69 -15.51
CA LYS A 6 4.42 19.49 -14.66
C LYS A 6 5.61 19.55 -13.70
N ALA A 7 5.37 19.29 -12.42
CA ALA A 7 6.44 19.21 -11.44
C ALA A 7 7.39 18.03 -11.76
N PRO A 8 8.71 18.20 -11.53
CA PRO A 8 9.66 17.11 -11.72
C PRO A 8 9.35 15.96 -10.76
N VAL A 9 9.57 14.73 -11.24
CA VAL A 9 9.33 13.53 -10.42
C VAL A 9 10.53 13.32 -9.51
N ARG A 10 10.29 13.21 -8.20
CA ARG A 10 11.33 12.89 -7.22
C ARG A 10 11.81 11.45 -7.40
N ILE A 11 13.12 11.26 -7.30
CA ILE A 11 13.77 9.95 -7.34
C ILE A 11 13.74 9.36 -5.92
N HIS A 12 13.46 8.07 -5.81
CA HIS A 12 13.43 7.34 -4.54
C HIS A 12 14.46 6.22 -4.58
N TYR A 13 15.22 6.07 -3.50
CA TYR A 13 16.20 5.00 -3.36
C TYR A 13 15.54 3.71 -2.87
N PRO A 14 16.06 2.54 -3.27
CA PRO A 14 15.59 1.26 -2.79
C PRO A 14 15.85 1.09 -1.29
N ASP A 15 15.15 0.13 -0.68
CA ASP A 15 15.35 -0.23 0.71
C ASP A 15 16.76 -0.77 0.99
N ALA A 16 17.28 -0.54 2.20
CA ALA A 16 18.65 -0.93 2.56
C ALA A 16 18.82 -2.45 2.76
N LYS A 17 17.81 -3.14 3.33
CA LYS A 17 17.89 -4.57 3.64
C LYS A 17 17.48 -5.42 2.45
N TYR A 18 16.37 -5.06 1.81
CA TYR A 18 15.72 -5.88 0.80
C TYR A 18 15.83 -5.32 -0.64
N GLN A 19 16.49 -4.17 -0.81
CA GLN A 19 16.71 -3.51 -2.12
C GLN A 19 15.41 -3.27 -2.93
N SER A 20 14.26 -3.23 -2.26
CA SER A 20 12.96 -3.06 -2.90
C SER A 20 12.50 -1.60 -2.92
N LEU A 21 12.15 -1.10 -4.10
CA LEU A 21 11.54 0.23 -4.28
C LEU A 21 10.12 0.31 -3.73
N ILE A 22 9.37 -0.79 -3.77
CA ILE A 22 7.98 -0.84 -3.28
C ILE A 22 7.98 -0.76 -1.76
N LEU A 23 8.89 -1.50 -1.12
CA LEU A 23 9.04 -1.49 0.33
C LEU A 23 9.49 -0.12 0.84
N SER A 24 10.48 0.51 0.18
CA SER A 24 10.91 1.89 0.49
C SER A 24 9.75 2.89 0.43
N LYS A 25 8.87 2.79 -0.59
CA LYS A 25 7.65 3.61 -0.64
C LYS A 25 6.70 3.33 0.52
N PHE A 26 6.55 2.06 0.92
CA PHE A 26 5.69 1.69 2.04
C PHE A 26 6.22 2.21 3.38
N ILE A 27 7.54 2.15 3.61
CA ILE A 27 8.22 2.77 4.75
C ILE A 27 7.88 4.27 4.82
N ASN A 28 7.97 4.97 3.69
CA ASN A 28 7.63 6.38 3.61
C ASN A 28 6.14 6.67 3.88
N PHE A 29 5.22 5.76 3.54
CA PHE A 29 3.80 5.90 3.87
C PHE A 29 3.51 5.69 5.36
N ILE A 30 4.20 4.75 6.00
CA ILE A 30 4.05 4.48 7.44
C ILE A 30 4.65 5.60 8.29
N MET A 31 5.73 6.21 7.79
CA MET A 31 6.43 7.30 8.45
C MET A 31 5.48 8.42 8.89
N TYR A 32 5.47 8.69 10.19
CA TYR A 32 4.74 9.77 10.81
C TYR A 32 5.74 10.78 11.36
N ASP A 33 5.46 12.09 11.19
CA ASP A 33 6.34 13.20 11.60
C ASP A 33 7.81 13.06 11.14
N GLY A 34 8.03 12.49 9.95
CA GLY A 34 9.37 12.31 9.39
C GLY A 34 10.24 11.27 10.10
N ASN A 35 9.69 10.49 11.04
CA ASN A 35 10.47 9.50 11.79
C ASN A 35 10.66 8.19 11.01
N LYS A 36 11.66 8.18 10.11
CA LYS A 36 11.96 7.03 9.25
C LYS A 36 12.45 5.81 10.04
N SER A 37 13.31 6.02 11.04
CA SER A 37 13.88 4.92 11.84
C SER A 37 12.79 4.11 12.56
N LYS A 38 11.77 4.77 13.12
CA LYS A 38 10.63 4.07 13.73
C LYS A 38 9.79 3.32 12.69
N ALA A 39 9.56 3.92 11.52
CA ALA A 39 8.80 3.28 10.44
C ALA A 39 9.49 2.00 9.92
N GLU A 40 10.82 2.06 9.71
CA GLU A 40 11.63 0.91 9.32
C GLU A 40 11.55 -0.20 10.37
N LYS A 41 11.72 0.13 11.65
CA LYS A 41 11.60 -0.85 12.76
C LYS A 41 10.24 -1.55 12.78
N ILE A 42 9.14 -0.81 12.58
CA ILE A 42 7.79 -1.39 12.55
C ILE A 42 7.63 -2.39 11.40
N ILE A 43 8.11 -2.03 10.20
CA ILE A 43 7.97 -2.87 9.02
C ILE A 43 8.87 -4.09 9.11
N TYR A 44 10.13 -3.94 9.50
CA TYR A 44 11.02 -5.08 9.68
C TYR A 44 10.50 -6.03 10.77
N SER A 45 10.00 -5.50 11.89
CA SER A 45 9.36 -6.32 12.91
C SER A 45 8.14 -7.09 12.37
N ALA A 46 7.34 -6.49 11.47
CA ALA A 46 6.23 -7.18 10.83
C ALA A 46 6.70 -8.27 9.85
N LEU A 47 7.72 -8.00 9.03
CA LEU A 47 8.27 -8.96 8.08
C LEU A 47 8.94 -10.14 8.80
N ASP A 48 9.67 -9.89 9.89
CA ASP A 48 10.25 -10.95 10.71
C ASP A 48 9.17 -11.84 11.35
N GLN A 49 8.01 -11.28 11.70
CA GLN A 49 6.86 -12.06 12.15
C GLN A 49 6.25 -12.93 11.04
N ILE A 50 6.22 -12.42 9.80
CA ILE A 50 5.79 -13.20 8.62
C ILE A 50 6.73 -14.39 8.44
N GLU A 51 8.03 -14.13 8.36
CA GLU A 51 9.06 -15.15 8.17
C GLU A 51 8.98 -16.25 9.24
N LYS A 52 8.79 -15.89 10.51
CA LYS A 52 8.62 -16.86 11.61
C LYS A 52 7.38 -17.75 11.44
N LYS A 53 6.28 -17.23 10.88
CA LYS A 53 5.01 -17.95 10.77
C LYS A 53 4.92 -18.79 9.49
N THR A 54 5.36 -18.24 8.35
CA THR A 54 5.25 -18.92 7.06
C THR A 54 6.50 -19.72 6.70
N LYS A 55 7.66 -19.40 7.30
CA LYS A 55 8.99 -19.94 6.94
C LYS A 55 9.36 -19.72 5.47
N GLU A 56 8.70 -18.75 4.83
CA GLU A 56 8.93 -18.33 3.45
C GLU A 56 9.52 -16.92 3.43
N ASP A 57 10.07 -16.53 2.29
CA ASP A 57 10.59 -15.18 2.07
C ASP A 57 9.48 -14.14 2.27
N PRO A 58 9.58 -13.25 3.28
CA PRO A 58 8.54 -12.28 3.59
C PRO A 58 8.36 -11.23 2.48
N ILE A 59 9.36 -11.01 1.62
CA ILE A 59 9.22 -10.13 0.45
C ILE A 59 8.20 -10.70 -0.54
N LYS A 60 8.21 -12.01 -0.78
CA LYS A 60 7.28 -12.64 -1.73
C LYS A 60 5.84 -12.44 -1.28
N ILE A 61 5.56 -12.75 -0.01
CA ILE A 61 4.24 -12.56 0.59
C ILE A 61 3.82 -11.09 0.53
N PHE A 62 4.75 -10.16 0.79
CA PHE A 62 4.47 -8.74 0.66
C PHE A 62 4.09 -8.35 -0.78
N ASN A 63 4.85 -8.79 -1.78
CA ASN A 63 4.57 -8.49 -3.18
C ASN A 63 3.23 -9.12 -3.63
N ASP A 64 2.94 -10.34 -3.20
CA ASP A 64 1.69 -11.04 -3.50
C ASP A 64 0.48 -10.33 -2.87
N ALA A 65 0.61 -9.89 -1.62
CA ALA A 65 -0.42 -9.09 -0.95
C ALA A 65 -0.68 -7.78 -1.71
N ILE A 66 0.37 -7.06 -2.13
CA ILE A 66 0.22 -5.83 -2.92
C ILE A 66 -0.38 -6.10 -4.29
N TYR A 67 -0.01 -7.20 -4.95
CA TYR A 67 -0.59 -7.61 -6.22
C TYR A 67 -2.10 -7.86 -6.08
N ASN A 68 -2.50 -8.55 -5.01
CA ASN A 68 -3.90 -8.81 -4.71
C ASN A 68 -4.69 -7.51 -4.42
N ILE A 69 -4.13 -6.53 -3.69
CA ILE A 69 -4.86 -5.30 -3.36
C ILE A 69 -4.95 -4.34 -4.56
N ARG A 70 -4.06 -4.47 -5.54
CA ARG A 70 -3.97 -3.54 -6.68
C ARG A 70 -5.27 -3.46 -7.49
N PRO A 71 -5.91 -2.28 -7.63
CA PRO A 71 -7.06 -2.11 -8.49
C PRO A 71 -6.66 -1.93 -9.95
N ASN A 72 -7.46 -2.48 -10.87
CA ASN A 72 -7.27 -2.30 -12.31
C ASN A 72 -8.12 -1.14 -12.85
N LEU A 73 -9.29 -0.91 -12.26
CA LEU A 73 -10.24 0.14 -12.62
C LEU A 73 -10.45 1.06 -11.40
N GLU A 74 -10.61 2.36 -11.64
CA GLU A 74 -11.09 3.31 -10.66
C GLU A 74 -12.26 4.08 -11.25
N VAL A 75 -13.15 4.55 -10.38
CA VAL A 75 -14.26 5.39 -10.80
C VAL A 75 -13.84 6.87 -10.70
N ARG A 76 -14.10 7.66 -11.74
CA ARG A 76 -13.90 9.11 -11.76
C ARG A 76 -15.22 9.84 -11.98
N SER A 77 -15.45 10.89 -11.20
CA SER A 77 -16.58 11.78 -11.38
C SER A 77 -16.42 12.60 -12.68
N ARG A 78 -17.41 12.52 -13.58
CA ARG A 78 -17.50 13.33 -14.79
C ARG A 78 -18.86 14.01 -14.87
N ARG A 79 -18.88 15.33 -15.08
CA ARG A 79 -20.12 16.10 -15.23
C ARG A 79 -20.57 16.09 -16.69
N VAL A 80 -21.80 15.66 -16.94
CA VAL A 80 -22.42 15.60 -18.27
C VAL A 80 -23.88 16.00 -18.15
N GLY A 81 -24.34 16.95 -18.97
CA GLY A 81 -25.77 17.32 -19.03
C GLY A 81 -26.41 17.75 -17.71
N GLY A 82 -25.63 18.36 -16.81
CA GLY A 82 -26.12 18.85 -15.51
C GLY A 82 -25.96 17.89 -14.33
N ALA A 83 -25.74 16.58 -14.56
CA ALA A 83 -25.51 15.57 -13.52
C ALA A 83 -24.03 15.12 -13.46
N THR A 84 -23.63 14.55 -12.32
CA THR A 84 -22.28 13.98 -12.13
C THR A 84 -22.37 12.46 -12.21
N TYR A 85 -21.75 11.89 -13.24
CA TYR A 85 -21.69 10.45 -13.45
C TYR A 85 -20.36 9.88 -12.97
N GLN A 86 -20.41 8.64 -12.52
CA GLN A 86 -19.26 7.85 -12.13
C GLN A 86 -18.78 7.04 -13.33
N VAL A 87 -17.67 7.46 -13.95
CA VAL A 87 -17.12 6.85 -15.16
C VAL A 87 -15.94 5.94 -14.78
N PRO A 88 -15.96 4.64 -15.14
CA PRO A 88 -14.83 3.74 -14.91
C PRO A 88 -13.67 4.10 -15.83
N VAL A 89 -12.47 4.19 -15.27
CA VAL A 89 -11.22 4.50 -15.98
C VAL A 89 -10.13 3.53 -15.53
N GLU A 90 -9.31 3.09 -16.47
CA GLU A 90 -8.17 2.23 -16.18
C GLU A 90 -7.12 2.94 -15.31
N VAL A 91 -6.64 2.23 -14.28
CA VAL A 91 -5.65 2.76 -13.34
C VAL A 91 -4.24 2.47 -13.83
N LYS A 92 -3.47 3.54 -14.06
CA LYS A 92 -2.04 3.43 -14.37
C LYS A 92 -1.29 2.65 -13.28
N THR A 93 -0.32 1.82 -13.68
CA THR A 93 0.48 0.94 -12.79
C THR A 93 1.07 1.65 -11.56
N LYS A 94 1.68 2.82 -11.75
CA LYS A 94 2.25 3.62 -10.64
C LYS A 94 1.17 4.05 -9.63
N ARG A 95 -0.02 4.39 -10.12
CA ARG A 95 -1.16 4.81 -9.30
C ARG A 95 -1.79 3.62 -8.60
N SER A 96 -1.98 2.49 -9.28
CA SER A 96 -2.58 1.29 -8.68
C SER A 96 -1.70 0.72 -7.56
N GLN A 97 -0.37 0.71 -7.73
CA GLN A 97 0.56 0.38 -6.65
C GLN A 97 0.43 1.35 -5.46
N THR A 98 0.29 2.66 -5.73
CA THR A 98 0.15 3.67 -4.67
C THR A 98 -1.16 3.50 -3.90
N LEU A 99 -2.26 3.22 -4.60
CA LEU A 99 -3.56 2.94 -3.99
C LEU A 99 -3.49 1.69 -3.11
N ALA A 100 -2.86 0.62 -3.60
CA ALA A 100 -2.71 -0.61 -2.82
C ALA A 100 -1.97 -0.38 -1.49
N LEU A 101 -0.83 0.32 -1.54
CA LEU A 101 -0.06 0.66 -0.34
C LEU A 101 -0.87 1.54 0.63
N LYS A 102 -1.63 2.51 0.09
CA LYS A 102 -2.45 3.42 0.89
C LYS A 102 -3.60 2.67 1.58
N TRP A 103 -4.33 1.82 0.85
CA TRP A 103 -5.42 1.03 1.40
C TRP A 103 -4.94 0.02 2.43
N LEU A 104 -3.79 -0.62 2.18
CA LEU A 104 -3.18 -1.52 3.16
C LEU A 104 -2.83 -0.78 4.46
N LEU A 105 -2.26 0.42 4.38
CA LEU A 105 -1.97 1.23 5.57
C LEU A 105 -3.23 1.63 6.32
N GLU A 106 -4.25 2.12 5.61
CA GLU A 106 -5.52 2.54 6.21
C GLU A 106 -6.25 1.37 6.88
N ALA A 107 -6.28 0.21 6.21
CA ALA A 107 -6.84 -1.03 6.76
C ALA A 107 -6.07 -1.49 8.01
N SER A 108 -4.74 -1.51 7.93
CA SER A 108 -3.87 -1.86 9.05
C SER A 108 -4.12 -0.94 10.26
N ARG A 109 -4.20 0.37 10.07
CA ARG A 109 -4.45 1.33 11.16
C ARG A 109 -5.80 1.10 11.86
N LYS A 110 -6.83 0.69 11.12
CA LYS A 110 -8.17 0.40 11.64
C LYS A 110 -8.26 -0.92 12.42
N ARG A 111 -7.28 -1.82 12.33
CA ARG A 111 -7.28 -3.08 13.10
C ARG A 111 -7.14 -2.82 14.61
N LYS A 112 -7.73 -3.71 15.41
CA LYS A 112 -7.78 -3.61 16.88
C LYS A 112 -6.55 -4.17 17.62
N ASN A 113 -5.52 -4.66 16.92
CA ASN A 113 -4.32 -5.25 17.55
C ASN A 113 -3.52 -4.21 18.36
N LYS A 114 -2.62 -4.67 19.23
CA LYS A 114 -1.88 -3.79 20.15
C LYS A 114 -0.82 -2.96 19.41
N THR A 115 0.08 -3.62 18.69
CA THR A 115 1.21 -2.94 18.03
C THR A 115 0.96 -2.74 16.54
N MET A 116 1.55 -1.68 15.96
CA MET A 116 1.39 -1.43 14.53
C MET A 116 2.05 -2.52 13.66
N SER A 117 3.12 -3.14 14.14
CA SER A 117 3.77 -4.28 13.48
C SER A 117 2.81 -5.47 13.39
N GLU A 118 2.14 -5.84 14.48
CA GLU A 118 1.10 -6.88 14.47
C GLU A 118 -0.08 -6.53 13.56
N LYS A 119 -0.50 -5.26 13.51
CA LYS A 119 -1.57 -4.82 12.61
C LYS A 119 -1.20 -5.04 11.14
N ILE A 120 0.00 -4.61 10.74
CA ILE A 120 0.52 -4.76 9.38
C ILE A 120 0.72 -6.24 9.03
N PHE A 121 1.31 -7.01 9.93
CA PHE A 121 1.51 -8.45 9.78
C PHE A 121 0.18 -9.17 9.48
N ASN A 122 -0.85 -8.93 10.29
CA ASN A 122 -2.14 -9.58 10.10
C ASN A 122 -2.84 -9.12 8.81
N GLU A 123 -2.76 -7.83 8.46
CA GLU A 123 -3.35 -7.34 7.19
C GLU A 123 -2.61 -7.90 5.97
N LEU A 124 -1.27 -8.02 6.00
CA LEU A 124 -0.49 -8.63 4.93
C LEU A 124 -0.83 -10.11 4.75
N MET A 125 -0.97 -10.85 5.86
CA MET A 125 -1.33 -12.26 5.81
C MET A 125 -2.76 -12.48 5.28
N ASP A 126 -3.71 -11.62 5.65
CA ASP A 126 -5.06 -11.70 5.12
C ASP A 126 -5.09 -11.34 3.63
N ALA A 127 -4.36 -10.28 3.24
CA ALA A 127 -4.31 -9.80 1.86
C ALA A 127 -3.63 -10.80 0.90
N SER A 128 -2.61 -11.53 1.35
CA SER A 128 -2.00 -12.60 0.55
C SER A 128 -3.01 -13.73 0.25
N GLN A 129 -3.93 -13.98 1.17
CA GLN A 129 -5.06 -14.92 1.02
C GLN A 129 -6.31 -14.31 0.38
N ARG A 130 -6.21 -13.09 -0.19
CA ARG A 130 -7.33 -12.33 -0.79
C ARG A 130 -8.49 -12.08 0.18
N LYS A 131 -8.17 -11.88 1.45
CA LYS A 131 -9.11 -11.51 2.52
C LYS A 131 -8.69 -10.18 3.15
N GLY A 132 -9.51 -9.69 4.06
CA GLY A 132 -9.21 -8.47 4.82
C GLY A 132 -9.86 -7.21 4.27
N ALA A 133 -9.68 -6.11 5.00
CA ALA A 133 -10.36 -4.86 4.71
C ALA A 133 -9.76 -4.15 3.49
N ALA A 134 -8.46 -4.33 3.24
CA ALA A 134 -7.81 -3.77 2.06
C ALA A 134 -8.33 -4.39 0.75
N ILE A 135 -8.60 -5.70 0.73
CA ILE A 135 -9.17 -6.40 -0.44
C ILE A 135 -10.63 -6.03 -0.64
N LYS A 136 -11.42 -5.97 0.44
CA LYS A 136 -12.80 -5.48 0.36
C LYS A 136 -12.85 -4.09 -0.28
N LYS A 137 -11.91 -3.21 0.07
CA LYS A 137 -11.84 -1.86 -0.50
C LYS A 137 -11.50 -1.81 -1.99
N ARG A 138 -10.86 -2.85 -2.54
CA ARG A 138 -10.61 -3.00 -3.98
C ARG A 138 -11.86 -3.48 -4.72
N GLU A 139 -12.68 -4.28 -4.05
CA GLU A 139 -13.92 -4.83 -4.60
C GLU A 139 -15.07 -3.82 -4.56
N ASP A 140 -15.03 -2.89 -3.59
CA ASP A 140 -15.90 -1.70 -3.48
C ASP A 140 -15.51 -0.56 -4.43
#